data_AF-D6SSC4-F1
#
_entry.id   AF-D6SSC4-F1
#
_cell.length_a   1.000
_cell.length_b   1.000
_cell.length_c   1.000
_cell.angle_alpha   90.00
_cell.angle_beta   90.00
_cell.angle_gamma   90.00
#
_symmetry.space_group_name_H-M   'P 1'
#
loop_
_entity.id
_entity.type
_entity.pdbx_description
1 polymer ?
#
loop_
_entity_poly.entity_id
_entity_poly.type
_entity_poly.pdbx_seq_one_letter_code
_entity_poly.pdbx_strand_id
1 'polypeptide(L)'
;MPEYNLNILGLDLNFKTDAGPERIEQARAYLEKRYTELQSRGGKLSKERLLIYLALGLADDYLQSDIRLSDLQQRVDELVNKIDSLEADN
;
A
#
# COMPACT_ATOMS: atom_id res chain seq x y z
N MET A 1 5.36 -4.42 19.92
CA MET A 1 4.11 -4.63 19.17
C MET A 1 2.90 -4.31 20.04
N PRO A 2 2.35 -3.09 19.94
CA PRO A 2 0.98 -2.80 20.38
C PRO A 2 -0.03 -3.74 19.72
N GLU A 3 -1.11 -4.01 20.46
CA GLU A 3 -2.24 -4.84 20.04
C GLU A 3 -3.45 -3.93 19.82
N TYR A 4 -4.10 -4.08 18.67
CA TYR A 4 -5.22 -3.25 18.24
C TYR A 4 -6.45 -4.12 18.01
N ASN A 5 -7.57 -3.71 18.62
CA ASN A 5 -8.89 -4.27 18.32
C ASN A 5 -9.58 -3.36 17.31
N LEU A 6 -9.84 -3.87 16.11
CA LEU A 6 -10.35 -3.11 14.98
C LEU A 6 -11.59 -3.81 14.42
N ASN A 7 -12.63 -3.04 14.13
CA ASN A 7 -13.71 -3.50 13.27
C ASN A 7 -13.39 -3.10 11.83
N ILE A 8 -13.24 -4.10 10.94
CA ILE A 8 -12.89 -3.90 9.54
C ILE A 8 -13.90 -4.66 8.68
N LEU A 9 -14.64 -3.97 7.82
CA LEU A 9 -15.65 -4.60 6.95
C LEU A 9 -16.68 -5.44 7.73
N GLY A 10 -17.02 -5.00 8.95
CA GLY A 10 -17.95 -5.69 9.85
C GLY A 10 -17.38 -6.92 10.55
N LEU A 11 -16.06 -7.09 10.56
CA LEU A 11 -15.37 -8.16 11.29
C LEU A 11 -14.52 -7.55 12.40
N ASP A 12 -14.69 -8.05 13.62
CA ASP A 12 -13.83 -7.70 14.75
C ASP A 12 -12.54 -8.51 14.66
N LEU A 13 -11.43 -7.79 14.53
CA LEU A 13 -10.10 -8.35 14.36
C LEU A 13 -9.18 -7.83 15.46
N ASN A 14 -8.39 -8.75 15.99
CA ASN A 14 -7.31 -8.41 16.90
C ASN A 14 -5.98 -8.50 16.16
N PHE A 15 -5.24 -7.40 16.09
CA PHE A 15 -4.07 -7.25 15.21
C PHE A 15 -2.85 -6.72 15.96
N LYS A 16 -1.71 -7.42 15.82
CA LYS A 16 -0.42 -7.03 16.44
C LYS A 16 0.53 -6.53 15.37
N THR A 17 1.09 -5.35 15.60
CA THR A 17 1.94 -4.66 14.63
C THR A 17 2.80 -3.62 15.32
N ASP A 18 3.93 -3.25 14.72
CA ASP A 18 4.76 -2.13 15.19
C ASP A 18 4.30 -0.78 14.62
N ALA A 19 3.23 -0.78 13.80
CA ALA A 19 2.60 0.46 13.37
C ALA A 19 2.00 1.24 14.55
N GLY A 20 2.18 2.56 14.53
CA GLY A 20 1.44 3.46 15.41
C GLY A 20 -0.06 3.48 15.08
N PRO A 21 -0.89 3.96 16.01
CA PRO A 21 -2.35 3.95 15.89
C PRO A 21 -2.86 4.71 14.66
N GLU A 22 -2.24 5.84 14.32
CA GLU A 22 -2.62 6.64 13.16
C GLU A 22 -2.44 5.87 11.84
N ARG A 23 -1.31 5.19 11.68
CA ARG A 23 -1.03 4.39 10.47
C ARG A 23 -2.01 3.23 10.32
N ILE A 24 -2.43 2.65 11.45
CA ILE A 24 -3.43 1.58 11.47
C ILE A 24 -4.81 2.09 11.10
N GLU A 25 -5.20 3.26 11.60
CA GLU A 25 -6.48 3.86 11.24
C GLU A 25 -6.52 4.28 9.76
N GLN A 26 -5.42 4.82 9.24
CA GLN A 26 -5.28 5.10 7.80
C GLN A 26 -5.40 3.83 6.95
N ALA A 27 -4.75 2.74 7.37
CA ALA A 27 -4.85 1.45 6.68
C ALA A 27 -6.29 0.90 6.71
N ARG A 28 -6.97 1.00 7.85
CA ARG A 28 -8.38 0.62 8.00
C ARG A 28 -9.27 1.41 7.04
N ALA A 29 -9.19 2.74 7.09
CA ALA A 29 -9.99 3.63 6.24
C ALA A 29 -9.73 3.39 4.75
N TYR A 30 -8.47 3.16 4.37
CA TYR A 30 -8.08 2.84 3.01
C TYR A 30 -8.71 1.52 2.53
N LEU A 31 -8.68 0.49 3.36
CA LEU A 31 -9.24 -0.83 3.04
C LEU A 31 -10.77 -0.77 2.89
N GLU A 32 -11.47 -0.05 3.77
CA GLU A 32 -12.92 0.15 3.65
C GLU A 32 -13.29 0.92 2.38
N LYS A 33 -12.59 2.02 2.08
CA LYS A 33 -12.83 2.79 0.85
C LYS A 33 -12.66 1.93 -0.40
N ARG A 34 -11.55 1.18 -0.50
CA ARG A 34 -11.28 0.30 -1.65
C ARG A 34 -12.32 -0.81 -1.77
N TYR A 35 -12.77 -1.37 -0.65
CA TYR A 35 -13.84 -2.36 -0.65
C TYR A 35 -15.17 -1.77 -1.16
N THR A 36 -15.57 -0.59 -0.69
CA THR A 36 -16.81 0.08 -1.15
C THR A 36 -16.75 0.40 -2.64
N GLU A 37 -15.62 0.90 -3.14
CA GLU A 37 -15.40 1.13 -4.57
C GLU A 37 -15.52 -0.17 -5.36
N LEU A 38 -14.90 -1.25 -4.89
CA LEU A 38 -14.96 -2.56 -5.53
C LEU A 38 -16.38 -3.15 -5.51
N GLN A 39 -17.09 -3.01 -4.40
CA GLN A 39 -18.48 -3.46 -4.26
C GLN A 39 -19.41 -2.70 -5.22
N SER A 40 -19.20 -1.39 -5.39
CA SER A 40 -19.99 -0.57 -6.32
C SER A 40 -19.81 -1.00 -7.79
N ARG A 41 -18.62 -1.50 -8.15
CA ARG A 41 -18.27 -1.95 -9.50
C ARG A 41 -18.54 -3.44 -9.73
N GLY A 42 -18.50 -4.24 -8.67
CA GLY A 42 -18.45 -5.70 -8.72
C GLY A 42 -19.79 -6.42 -8.88
N GLY A 43 -20.92 -5.72 -8.94
CA GLY A 43 -22.24 -6.34 -9.11
C GLY A 43 -22.55 -7.42 -8.05
N LYS A 44 -23.16 -8.55 -8.45
CA LYS A 44 -23.58 -9.67 -7.57
C LYS A 44 -22.42 -10.57 -7.09
N LEU A 45 -21.20 -10.08 -6.95
CA LEU A 45 -20.10 -10.88 -6.42
C LEU A 45 -20.29 -11.14 -4.91
N SER A 46 -19.93 -12.34 -4.47
CA SER A 46 -19.92 -12.67 -3.04
C SER A 46 -18.85 -11.87 -2.30
N LYS A 47 -19.05 -11.63 -0.99
CA LYS A 47 -18.09 -10.93 -0.13
C LYS A 47 -16.69 -11.56 -0.21
N GLU A 48 -16.60 -12.89 -0.21
CA GLU A 48 -15.34 -13.63 -0.33
C GLU A 48 -14.60 -13.33 -1.63
N ARG A 49 -15.30 -13.33 -2.78
CA ARG A 49 -14.69 -13.01 -4.07
C ARG A 49 -14.22 -11.57 -4.11
N LEU A 50 -15.00 -10.63 -3.58
CA LEU A 50 -14.60 -9.23 -3.45
C LEU A 50 -13.34 -9.07 -2.59
N LEU A 51 -13.24 -9.81 -1.49
CA LEU A 51 -12.04 -9.79 -0.64
C LEU A 51 -10.80 -10.35 -1.35
N ILE A 52 -10.94 -11.42 -2.16
CA ILE A 52 -9.82 -11.92 -2.98
C ILE A 52 -9.39 -10.90 -4.02
N TYR A 53 -10.33 -10.25 -4.72
CA TYR A 53 -10.01 -9.19 -5.66
C TYR A 53 -9.34 -8.00 -4.98
N LEU A 54 -9.80 -7.61 -3.79
CA LEU A 54 -9.19 -6.57 -2.99
C LEU A 54 -7.75 -6.94 -2.59
N ALA A 55 -7.53 -8.17 -2.10
CA ALA A 55 -6.20 -8.65 -1.73
C ALA A 55 -5.24 -8.67 -2.94
N LEU A 56 -5.71 -9.14 -4.10
CA LEU A 56 -4.93 -9.13 -5.33
C LEU A 56 -4.57 -7.70 -5.76
N GLY A 57 -5.53 -6.78 -5.74
CA GLY A 57 -5.30 -5.37 -6.08
C GLY A 57 -4.31 -4.69 -5.13
N LEU A 58 -4.38 -4.98 -3.83
CA LEU A 58 -3.43 -4.45 -2.85
C LEU A 58 -2.02 -5.03 -3.06
N ALA A 59 -1.90 -6.31 -3.43
CA ALA A 59 -0.61 -6.91 -3.75
C ALA A 59 0.00 -6.30 -5.01
N ASP A 60 -0.81 -6.07 -6.05
CA ASP A 60 -0.38 -5.39 -7.28
C ASP A 60 0.06 -3.94 -7.03
N ASP A 61 -0.74 -3.16 -6.28
CA ASP A 61 -0.41 -1.79 -5.87
C ASP A 61 0.92 -1.75 -5.08
N TYR A 62 1.15 -2.73 -4.20
CA TYR A 62 2.40 -2.87 -3.45
C TYR A 62 3.60 -3.13 -4.37
N LEU A 63 3.49 -4.13 -5.25
CA LEU A 63 4.55 -4.45 -6.23
C LEU A 63 4.84 -3.27 -7.15
N GLN A 64 3.82 -2.57 -7.62
CA GLN A 64 3.99 -1.39 -8.45
C GLN A 64 4.69 -0.25 -7.70
N SER A 65 4.41 -0.08 -6.41
CA SER A 65 5.06 0.93 -5.57
C SER A 65 6.54 0.62 -5.37
N ASP A 66 6.89 -0.65 -5.17
CA ASP A 66 8.28 -1.12 -5.04
C ASP A 66 9.08 -0.87 -6.33
N ILE A 67 8.49 -1.21 -7.48
CA ILE A 67 9.10 -0.93 -8.80
C ILE A 67 9.34 0.57 -8.99
N ARG A 68 8.37 1.42 -8.65
CA ARG A 68 8.52 2.88 -8.77
C ARG A 68 9.61 3.42 -7.84
N LEU A 69 9.71 2.88 -6.62
CA LEU A 69 10.75 3.27 -5.68
C LEU A 69 12.14 2.92 -6.21
N SER A 70 12.29 1.73 -6.79
CA SER A 70 13.54 1.29 -7.42
C SER A 70 13.93 2.15 -8.63
N ASP A 71 12.97 2.48 -9.51
CA ASP A 71 13.22 3.38 -10.66
C ASP A 71 13.64 4.78 -10.20
N LEU A 72 13.01 5.31 -9.14
CA LEU A 72 13.38 6.61 -8.58
C LEU A 72 14.77 6.58 -7.95
N GLN A 73 15.13 5.52 -7.22
CA GLN A 73 16.47 5.34 -6.67
C GLN A 73 17.51 5.33 -7.78
N GLN A 74 17.30 4.55 -8.85
CA GLN A 74 18.21 4.51 -9.99
C GLN A 74 18.38 5.90 -10.63
N ARG A 75 17.30 6.64 -10.83
CA ARG A 75 17.37 8.00 -11.40
C ARG A 75 18.14 8.97 -10.51
N VAL A 76 17.97 8.87 -9.19
CA VAL A 76 18.73 9.69 -8.24
C VAL A 76 20.21 9.35 -8.33
N ASP A 77 20.58 8.06 -8.36
CA ASP A 77 21.97 7.62 -8.50
C ASP A 77 22.59 8.11 -9.82
N GLU A 78 21.83 8.05 -10.92
CA GLU A 78 22.26 8.58 -12.22
C GLU A 78 22.49 10.10 -12.18
N LEU A 79 21.65 10.85 -11.47
CA LEU A 79 21.82 12.30 -11.30
C LEU A 79 23.03 12.63 -10.43
N VAL A 80 23.26 11.90 -9.34
CA VAL A 80 24.43 12.06 -8.48
C VAL A 80 25.71 11.79 -9.27
N ASN A 81 25.78 10.67 -9.98
CA ASN A 81 26.94 10.33 -10.82
C ASN A 81 27.23 11.41 -11.89
N LYS A 82 26.19 12.02 -12.47
CA LYS A 82 26.36 13.12 -13.42
C LYS A 82 26.93 14.37 -12.77
N ILE A 83 26.47 14.73 -11.57
CA ILE A 83 27.00 15.87 -10.82
C ILE A 83 28.48 15.64 -10.50
N ASP A 84 28.82 14.45 -9.96
CA ASP A 84 30.20 14.10 -9.61
C ASP A 84 31.13 14.17 -10.83
N SER A 85 30.67 13.72 -12.01
CA SER A 85 31.45 13.82 -13.25
C SER A 85 31.67 15.25 -13.73
N LEU A 86 30.72 16.16 -13.49
CA LEU A 86 30.83 17.57 -13.87
C LEU A 86 31.74 18.36 -12.92
N GLU A 87 31.83 17.95 -11.65
CA GLU A 87 32.77 18.55 -10.69
C GLU A 87 34.21 18.06 -10.89
N ALA A 88 34.40 16.83 -11.39
CA ALA A 88 35.73 16.27 -11.67
C ALA A 88 36.40 16.82 -12.93
N ASP A 89 35.62 17.37 -13.87
CA ASP A 89 36.11 17.97 -15.12
C ASP A 89 36.40 19.49 -15.00
N ASN A 90 36.21 20.09 -13.82
CA ASN A 90 36.58 21.48 -13.49
C ASN A 90 37.81 21.56 -12.59
#